data_AF-B9THC3-F1
#
_entry.id   AF-B9THC3-F1
#
_cell.length_a   1.000
_cell.length_b   1.000
_cell.length_c   1.000
_cell.angle_alpha   90.00
_cell.angle_beta   90.00
_cell.angle_gamma   90.00
#
_symmetry.space_group_name_H-M   'P 1'
#
loop_
_entity.id
_entity.type
_entity.pdbx_description
1 polymer ?
#
loop_
_entity_poly.entity_id
_entity_poly.type
_entity_poly.pdbx_seq_one_letter_code
_entity_poly.pdbx_strand_id
1 'polypeptide(L)'
;MPAGRINIGVPYYTRGWQGVTGGTNGLWGQAALPDQSKCPPGTGGGTVQKCGAGAVGIDNLWHDLDVASKEVPAGSNPLWHTMNLASGRPGSYLAAYGLNPATNPADQLTGTYVRNYDATLVAPWLWNAQKKVFLSIEDEQSLGVKAQYVADRGIGGVMFWEFAGDYAFDTARNEYFIGNTLTALLYNKLKTAPAYGNRLTSATLPAETLDIGFALAGFALGDSNYPITPKLTLTNNSTQTLPGGAEFQFDVPTAIPSTVTDQSGFGLTVISNGSNPSGNNVGGLKSDFHRASFKLPSWQSLAPGASVTLTINYYLPMPMPSNWTVTFNGRSYALAQEARRGGVPAAAAAKASTAKAATTAVRK
;
A
#
# COMPACT_ATOMS: atom_id res chain seq x y z
N MET A 1 -1.42 -8.12 8.14
CA MET A 1 -1.06 -7.38 9.38
C MET A 1 -2.29 -6.65 9.88
N PRO A 2 -2.47 -6.42 11.20
CA PRO A 2 -3.54 -5.56 11.70
C PRO A 2 -3.29 -4.10 11.26
N ALA A 3 -4.35 -3.32 11.08
CA ALA A 3 -4.29 -1.94 10.58
C ALA A 3 -3.33 -1.03 11.37
N GLY A 4 -3.29 -1.20 12.69
CA GLY A 4 -2.42 -0.45 13.61
C GLY A 4 -0.93 -0.71 13.46
N ARG A 5 -0.51 -1.67 12.63
CA ARG A 5 0.89 -1.95 12.29
C ARG A 5 1.28 -1.46 10.89
N ILE A 6 0.43 -0.65 10.26
CA ILE A 6 0.62 -0.09 8.92
C ILE A 6 0.68 1.43 9.04
N ASN A 7 1.65 2.05 8.36
CA ASN A 7 1.73 3.51 8.22
C ASN A 7 1.64 3.87 6.74
N ILE A 8 0.83 4.88 6.39
CA ILE A 8 0.69 5.36 5.00
C ILE A 8 1.74 6.42 4.72
N GLY A 9 2.51 6.27 3.64
CA GLY A 9 3.50 7.25 3.20
C GLY A 9 2.88 8.42 2.45
N VAL A 10 3.27 9.65 2.75
CA VAL A 10 2.93 10.88 2.00
C VAL A 10 4.18 11.69 1.63
N PRO A 11 4.24 12.33 0.46
CA PRO A 11 5.41 13.10 0.04
C PRO A 11 5.32 14.55 0.53
N TYR A 12 6.40 15.06 1.11
CA TYR A 12 6.65 16.49 1.31
C TYR A 12 7.58 17.03 0.22
N TYR A 13 7.39 16.57 -1.00
CA TYR A 13 8.13 17.01 -2.17
C TYR A 13 7.28 16.78 -3.42
N THR A 14 7.76 17.29 -4.54
CA THR A 14 7.10 17.13 -5.83
C THR A 14 7.82 16.15 -6.74
N ARG A 15 7.10 15.64 -7.74
CA ARG A 15 7.68 15.17 -8.99
C ARG A 15 6.98 15.89 -10.12
N GLY A 16 7.65 16.05 -11.26
CA GLY A 16 7.09 16.83 -12.33
C GLY A 16 7.72 16.65 -13.69
N TRP A 17 6.96 17.10 -14.69
CA TRP A 17 7.29 16.94 -16.10
C TRP A 17 7.10 18.25 -16.83
N GLN A 18 7.88 18.44 -17.90
CA GLN A 18 7.77 19.56 -18.82
C GLN A 18 7.41 19.08 -20.23
N GLY A 19 6.85 19.96 -21.06
CA GLY A 19 6.39 19.59 -22.39
C GLY A 19 5.23 18.60 -22.38
N VAL A 20 4.39 18.64 -21.34
CA VAL A 20 3.23 17.76 -21.20
C VAL A 20 2.21 18.03 -22.32
N THR A 21 1.77 16.95 -22.96
CA THR A 21 0.76 16.95 -24.03
C THR A 21 -0.45 16.10 -23.65
N GLY A 22 -1.62 16.47 -24.14
CA GLY A 22 -2.88 15.80 -23.78
C GLY A 22 -3.27 16.01 -22.31
N GLY A 23 -4.24 15.22 -21.86
CA GLY A 23 -4.79 15.31 -20.49
C GLY A 23 -5.64 16.56 -20.25
N THR A 24 -6.08 16.74 -19.00
CA THR A 24 -6.79 17.94 -18.55
C THR A 24 -5.93 18.69 -17.55
N ASN A 25 -5.47 19.89 -17.90
CA ASN A 25 -4.46 20.63 -17.12
C ASN A 25 -3.24 19.77 -16.76
N GLY A 26 -2.79 18.95 -17.73
CA GLY A 26 -1.68 18.02 -17.60
C GLY A 26 -2.01 16.69 -16.89
N LEU A 27 -3.12 16.60 -16.14
CA LEU A 27 -3.52 15.33 -15.50
C LEU A 27 -3.82 14.28 -16.57
N TRP A 28 -3.22 13.10 -16.43
CA TRP A 28 -3.21 12.01 -17.42
C TRP A 28 -2.61 12.36 -18.78
N GLY A 29 -1.86 13.47 -18.86
CA GLY A 29 -1.07 13.82 -20.04
C GLY A 29 0.19 12.95 -20.17
N GLN A 30 0.87 13.12 -21.31
CA GLN A 30 2.13 12.45 -21.62
C GLN A 30 3.25 13.47 -21.82
N ALA A 31 4.43 13.17 -21.28
CA ALA A 31 5.62 13.99 -21.42
C ALA A 31 6.81 13.08 -21.70
N ALA A 32 6.92 12.54 -22.91
CA ALA A 32 8.10 11.78 -23.32
C ALA A 32 9.30 12.72 -23.48
N LEU A 33 10.49 12.32 -23.04
CA LEU A 33 11.72 13.03 -23.40
C LEU A 33 11.86 13.03 -24.93
N PRO A 34 12.02 14.19 -25.61
CA PRO A 34 12.06 14.23 -27.07
C PRO A 34 13.16 13.35 -27.67
N ASP A 35 14.33 13.32 -27.01
CA ASP A 35 15.47 12.49 -27.39
C ASP A 35 15.67 11.37 -26.36
N GLN A 36 15.12 10.19 -26.66
CA GLN A 36 15.19 9.03 -25.77
C GLN A 36 16.61 8.46 -25.59
N SER A 37 17.57 8.86 -26.43
CA SER A 37 18.99 8.51 -26.21
C SER A 37 19.63 9.29 -25.05
N LYS A 38 18.97 10.35 -24.58
CA LYS A 38 19.43 11.24 -23.52
C LYS A 38 18.73 10.99 -22.18
N CYS A 39 18.10 9.84 -22.00
CA CYS A 39 17.56 9.49 -20.70
C CYS A 39 18.68 9.48 -19.64
N PRO A 40 18.45 10.06 -18.45
CA PRO A 40 19.42 9.97 -17.37
C PRO A 40 19.80 8.52 -17.06
N PRO A 41 21.07 8.24 -16.67
CA PRO A 41 21.51 6.90 -16.31
C PRO A 41 20.55 6.22 -15.32
N GLY A 42 20.12 4.99 -15.63
CA GLY A 42 19.19 4.22 -14.79
C GLY A 42 17.70 4.54 -14.98
N THR A 43 17.33 5.53 -15.80
CA THR A 43 15.93 5.94 -16.00
C THR A 43 15.34 5.57 -17.37
N GLY A 44 16.16 5.05 -18.28
CA GLY A 44 15.77 4.72 -19.65
C GLY A 44 16.98 4.59 -20.59
N GLY A 45 16.75 4.80 -21.89
CA GLY A 45 17.80 4.83 -22.92
C GLY A 45 17.97 3.55 -23.72
N GLY A 46 17.10 2.55 -23.50
CA GLY A 46 17.07 1.30 -24.28
C GLY A 46 16.02 1.33 -25.39
N THR A 47 15.99 0.29 -26.23
CA THR A 47 14.94 0.11 -27.26
C THR A 47 13.54 -0.06 -26.66
N VAL A 48 13.47 -0.53 -25.42
CA VAL A 48 12.24 -0.73 -24.64
C VAL A 48 12.08 0.31 -23.52
N GLN A 49 13.19 0.68 -22.87
CA GLN A 49 13.17 1.55 -21.69
C GLN A 49 13.19 3.02 -22.10
N LYS A 50 12.03 3.67 -21.97
CA LYS A 50 11.82 5.10 -22.30
C LYS A 50 11.69 5.92 -21.02
N CYS A 51 12.15 7.17 -21.06
CA CYS A 51 12.01 8.11 -19.95
C CYS A 51 11.09 9.28 -20.30
N GLY A 52 10.48 9.84 -19.25
CA GLY A 52 9.73 11.10 -19.34
C GLY A 52 10.64 12.33 -19.35
N ALA A 53 10.12 13.44 -19.89
CA ALA A 53 10.74 14.76 -19.82
C ALA A 53 10.53 15.35 -18.43
N GLY A 54 11.41 15.01 -17.48
CA GLY A 54 11.41 15.62 -16.16
C GLY A 54 11.53 17.15 -16.25
N ALA A 55 10.83 17.88 -15.38
CA ALA A 55 10.98 19.33 -15.30
C ALA A 55 12.37 19.70 -14.73
N VAL A 56 12.86 20.90 -15.06
CA VAL A 56 14.23 21.37 -14.80
C VAL A 56 14.27 22.80 -14.27
N GLY A 57 15.44 23.25 -13.80
CA GLY A 57 15.67 24.61 -13.33
C GLY A 57 14.78 24.97 -12.16
N ILE A 58 14.03 26.07 -12.25
CA ILE A 58 13.12 26.52 -11.19
C ILE A 58 11.99 25.51 -10.89
N ASP A 59 11.77 24.53 -11.76
CA ASP A 59 10.81 23.45 -11.51
C ASP A 59 11.43 22.23 -10.84
N ASN A 60 12.71 22.26 -10.47
CA ASN A 60 13.48 21.11 -9.99
C ASN A 60 14.59 21.55 -9.02
N LEU A 61 14.23 22.36 -8.03
CA LEU A 61 15.16 22.95 -7.05
C LEU A 61 15.96 21.90 -6.25
N TRP A 62 15.33 20.77 -5.91
CA TRP A 62 15.94 19.63 -5.21
C TRP A 62 16.38 18.55 -6.20
N HIS A 63 17.10 18.95 -7.23
CA HIS A 63 17.67 18.02 -8.18
C HIS A 63 18.90 17.32 -7.61
N ASP A 64 19.06 16.07 -8.02
CA ASP A 64 20.36 15.42 -7.95
C ASP A 64 21.26 15.92 -9.08
N LEU A 65 22.57 15.74 -8.91
CA LEU A 65 23.55 15.96 -9.96
C LEU A 65 24.06 14.64 -10.51
N ASP A 66 24.27 14.58 -11.82
CA ASP A 66 24.94 13.46 -12.47
C ASP A 66 26.46 13.49 -12.22
N VAL A 67 27.16 12.48 -12.74
CA VAL A 67 28.62 12.35 -12.60
C VAL A 67 29.40 13.49 -13.29
N ALA A 68 28.76 14.27 -14.15
CA ALA A 68 29.32 15.47 -14.79
C ALA A 68 28.86 16.77 -14.09
N SER A 69 28.29 16.67 -12.89
CA SER A 69 27.74 17.79 -12.11
C SER A 69 26.63 18.55 -12.84
N LYS A 70 25.84 17.85 -13.67
CA LYS A 70 24.65 18.41 -14.33
C LYS A 70 23.39 18.01 -13.60
N GLU A 71 22.43 18.92 -13.59
CA GLU A 71 21.08 18.68 -13.09
C GLU A 71 20.45 17.41 -13.70
N VAL A 72 19.91 16.54 -12.84
CA VAL A 72 19.07 15.41 -13.24
C VAL A 72 17.60 15.84 -13.28
N PRO A 73 16.94 15.84 -14.46
CA PRO A 73 15.55 16.29 -14.59
C PRO A 73 14.56 15.38 -13.85
N ALA A 74 13.73 15.94 -12.97
CA ALA A 74 12.74 15.16 -12.22
C ALA A 74 11.52 15.95 -11.71
N GLY A 75 11.54 17.28 -11.81
CA GLY A 75 10.51 18.14 -11.24
C GLY A 75 10.43 18.06 -9.70
N SER A 76 11.58 17.92 -9.05
CA SER A 76 11.72 17.65 -7.62
C SER A 76 11.92 18.95 -6.86
N ASN A 77 10.96 19.29 -6.01
CA ASN A 77 10.99 20.51 -5.22
C ASN A 77 10.48 20.20 -3.81
N PRO A 78 10.96 20.92 -2.80
CA PRO A 78 10.24 21.00 -1.53
C PRO A 78 8.92 21.73 -1.70
N LEU A 79 7.94 21.45 -0.84
CA LEU A 79 6.60 22.03 -0.99
C LEU A 79 6.56 23.53 -0.72
N TRP A 80 7.44 24.07 0.14
CA TRP A 80 7.55 25.53 0.30
C TRP A 80 7.91 26.23 -1.02
N HIS A 81 8.74 25.59 -1.86
CA HIS A 81 9.05 26.16 -3.15
C HIS A 81 7.85 26.15 -4.09
N THR A 82 7.06 25.08 -4.12
CA THR A 82 5.87 25.05 -4.98
C THR A 82 4.76 25.96 -4.49
N MET A 83 4.65 26.21 -3.18
CA MET A 83 3.79 27.28 -2.65
C MET A 83 4.24 28.67 -3.13
N ASN A 84 5.55 28.91 -3.23
CA ASN A 84 6.09 30.13 -3.84
C ASN A 84 5.78 30.22 -5.34
N LEU A 85 6.00 29.14 -6.10
CA LEU A 85 5.66 29.09 -7.54
C LEU A 85 4.18 29.41 -7.79
N ALA A 86 3.28 28.80 -7.01
CA ALA A 86 1.84 29.05 -7.06
C ALA A 86 1.48 30.49 -6.69
N SER A 87 2.29 31.14 -5.85
CA SER A 87 2.13 32.53 -5.44
C SER A 87 2.85 33.55 -6.35
N GLY A 88 3.44 33.10 -7.45
CA GLY A 88 4.19 33.98 -8.35
C GLY A 88 5.52 34.48 -7.78
N ARG A 89 6.12 33.74 -6.83
CA ARG A 89 7.37 34.08 -6.15
C ARG A 89 8.49 33.13 -6.60
N PRO A 90 9.62 33.63 -7.12
CA PRO A 90 10.73 32.76 -7.52
C PRO A 90 11.46 32.13 -6.32
N GLY A 91 11.48 32.81 -5.17
CA GLY A 91 12.20 32.40 -3.97
C GLY A 91 13.55 33.10 -3.83
N SER A 92 13.83 33.66 -2.65
CA SER A 92 15.11 34.33 -2.36
C SER A 92 16.29 33.36 -2.27
N TYR A 93 16.01 32.07 -2.07
CA TYR A 93 16.97 30.99 -1.86
C TYR A 93 17.56 30.37 -3.13
N LEU A 94 17.10 30.74 -4.34
CA LEU A 94 17.50 30.09 -5.60
C LEU A 94 19.02 29.99 -5.77
N ALA A 95 19.74 31.07 -5.50
CA ALA A 95 21.20 31.11 -5.63
C ALA A 95 21.91 30.16 -4.66
N ALA A 96 21.34 29.92 -3.47
CA ALA A 96 21.89 28.97 -2.50
C ALA A 96 21.77 27.51 -2.98
N TYR A 97 20.84 27.24 -3.90
CA TYR A 97 20.67 25.96 -4.57
C TYR A 97 21.35 25.90 -5.95
N GLY A 98 22.15 26.92 -6.31
CA GLY A 98 22.90 26.94 -7.56
C GLY A 98 22.11 27.40 -8.79
N LEU A 99 20.88 27.89 -8.62
CA LEU A 99 20.08 28.43 -9.73
C LEU A 99 20.43 29.90 -9.98
N ASN A 100 20.52 30.27 -11.26
CA ASN A 100 20.86 31.63 -11.68
C ASN A 100 19.90 32.13 -12.78
N PRO A 101 18.76 32.74 -12.38
CA PRO A 101 17.76 33.25 -13.32
C PRO A 101 18.28 34.35 -14.26
N ALA A 102 19.38 35.04 -13.93
CA ALA A 102 19.93 36.09 -14.78
C ALA A 102 20.61 35.53 -16.04
N THR A 103 21.16 34.31 -15.96
CA THR A 103 21.92 33.69 -17.06
C THR A 103 21.33 32.37 -17.56
N ASN A 104 20.41 31.76 -16.80
CA ASN A 104 19.75 30.51 -17.17
C ASN A 104 18.23 30.72 -17.26
N PRO A 105 17.65 30.69 -18.47
CA PRO A 105 16.20 30.82 -18.66
C PRO A 105 15.37 29.74 -17.96
N ALA A 106 15.91 28.54 -17.73
CA ALA A 106 15.21 27.48 -17.00
C ALA A 106 14.99 27.83 -15.52
N ASP A 107 15.82 28.71 -14.96
CA ASP A 107 15.75 29.16 -13.57
C ASP A 107 14.80 30.36 -13.41
N GLN A 108 14.25 30.89 -14.50
CA GLN A 108 13.33 32.02 -14.47
C GLN A 108 11.89 31.56 -14.20
N LEU A 109 11.22 32.28 -13.30
CA LEU A 109 9.78 32.14 -13.13
C LEU A 109 9.06 32.75 -14.35
N THR A 110 8.48 31.89 -15.17
CA THR A 110 7.71 32.29 -16.36
C THR A 110 6.34 31.61 -16.38
N GLY A 111 5.33 32.30 -16.88
CA GLY A 111 3.94 31.85 -16.82
C GLY A 111 3.36 31.87 -15.40
N THR A 112 2.29 31.11 -15.21
CA THR A 112 1.57 31.04 -13.93
C THR A 112 1.33 29.59 -13.56
N TYR A 113 1.61 29.24 -12.31
CA TYR A 113 1.37 27.92 -11.76
C TYR A 113 -0.02 27.89 -11.12
N VAL A 114 -0.98 27.30 -11.82
CA VAL A 114 -2.35 27.21 -11.34
C VAL A 114 -2.50 25.93 -10.55
N ARG A 115 -2.90 26.04 -9.27
CA ARG A 115 -3.26 24.89 -8.45
C ARG A 115 -4.54 24.24 -8.97
N ASN A 116 -4.49 22.93 -9.12
CA ASN A 116 -5.62 22.07 -9.46
C ASN A 116 -5.75 20.97 -8.40
N TYR A 117 -6.93 20.36 -8.31
CA TYR A 117 -7.21 19.28 -7.36
C TYR A 117 -8.24 18.31 -7.95
N ASP A 118 -7.94 17.01 -7.88
CA ASP A 118 -8.88 15.95 -8.22
C ASP A 118 -9.38 15.28 -6.94
N ALA A 119 -10.69 15.36 -6.71
CA ALA A 119 -11.31 14.84 -5.48
C ALA A 119 -11.42 13.30 -5.46
N THR A 120 -11.39 12.65 -6.62
CA THR A 120 -11.43 11.18 -6.72
C THR A 120 -10.05 10.61 -6.39
N LEU A 121 -8.98 11.26 -6.85
CA LEU A 121 -7.60 10.88 -6.60
C LEU A 121 -7.07 11.41 -5.25
N VAL A 122 -7.72 12.44 -4.69
CA VAL A 122 -7.23 13.19 -3.52
C VAL A 122 -5.82 13.73 -3.80
N ALA A 123 -5.67 14.34 -4.98
CA ALA A 123 -4.38 14.73 -5.54
C ALA A 123 -4.40 16.20 -6.00
N PRO A 124 -3.58 17.08 -5.39
CA PRO A 124 -3.31 18.41 -5.88
C PRO A 124 -2.11 18.41 -6.83
N TRP A 125 -2.11 19.36 -7.77
CA TRP A 125 -0.94 19.62 -8.62
C TRP A 125 -0.90 21.08 -9.05
N LEU A 126 0.27 21.54 -9.49
CA LEU A 126 0.42 22.80 -10.20
C LEU A 126 0.51 22.55 -11.69
N TRP A 127 -0.25 23.32 -12.47
CA TRP A 127 -0.18 23.34 -13.93
C TRP A 127 0.27 24.70 -14.43
N ASN A 128 1.38 24.73 -15.16
CA ASN A 128 1.82 25.91 -15.91
C ASN A 128 1.53 25.70 -17.39
N ALA A 129 0.47 26.34 -17.88
CA ALA A 129 -0.02 26.15 -19.25
C ALA A 129 0.93 26.71 -20.33
N GLN A 130 1.74 27.73 -19.98
CA GLN A 130 2.72 28.32 -20.89
C GLN A 130 3.92 27.40 -21.07
N LYS A 131 4.48 26.90 -19.95
CA LYS A 131 5.63 25.98 -19.96
C LYS A 131 5.25 24.54 -20.29
N LYS A 132 3.95 24.20 -20.25
CA LYS A 132 3.43 22.83 -20.24
C LYS A 132 4.08 22.00 -19.12
N VAL A 133 4.19 22.60 -17.94
CA VAL A 133 4.80 21.97 -16.76
C VAL A 133 3.71 21.51 -15.80
N PHE A 134 3.80 20.25 -15.40
CA PHE A 134 2.98 19.63 -14.36
C PHE A 134 3.86 19.29 -13.16
N LEU A 135 3.50 19.78 -11.97
CA LEU A 135 4.15 19.41 -10.71
C LEU A 135 3.10 18.76 -9.79
N SER A 136 3.26 17.46 -9.50
CA SER A 136 2.46 16.80 -8.46
C SER A 136 2.88 17.36 -7.10
N ILE A 137 1.93 17.82 -6.29
CA ILE A 137 2.20 18.37 -4.95
C ILE A 137 1.41 17.62 -3.88
N GLU A 138 1.69 17.92 -2.63
CA GLU A 138 0.84 17.59 -1.48
C GLU A 138 0.57 18.89 -0.72
N ASP A 139 -0.63 19.07 -0.18
CA ASP A 139 -0.98 20.25 0.61
C ASP A 139 -2.00 19.92 1.70
N GLU A 140 -2.47 20.93 2.43
CA GLU A 140 -3.36 20.75 3.57
C GLU A 140 -4.69 20.09 3.16
N GLN A 141 -5.17 20.32 1.93
CA GLN A 141 -6.43 19.76 1.46
C GLN A 141 -6.30 18.24 1.28
N SER A 142 -5.30 17.79 0.51
CA SER A 142 -5.11 16.35 0.26
C SER A 142 -4.67 15.61 1.51
N LEU A 143 -3.74 16.18 2.27
CA LEU A 143 -3.25 15.57 3.50
C LEU A 143 -4.34 15.50 4.56
N GLY A 144 -5.21 16.50 4.64
CA GLY A 144 -6.33 16.53 5.57
C GLY A 144 -7.33 15.40 5.34
N VAL A 145 -7.59 15.04 4.08
CA VAL A 145 -8.44 13.91 3.68
C VAL A 145 -7.74 12.58 3.97
N LYS A 146 -6.46 12.44 3.62
CA LYS A 146 -5.67 11.21 3.88
C LYS A 146 -5.53 10.93 5.38
N ALA A 147 -5.31 11.96 6.18
CA ALA A 147 -5.24 11.85 7.64
C ALA A 147 -6.58 11.42 8.25
N GLN A 148 -7.70 11.92 7.71
CA GLN A 148 -9.03 11.47 8.13
C GLN A 148 -9.24 9.99 7.79
N TYR A 149 -8.85 9.57 6.57
CA TYR A 149 -8.89 8.16 6.18
C TYR A 149 -8.07 7.28 7.13
N VAL A 150 -6.87 7.69 7.54
CA VAL A 150 -6.05 6.96 8.51
C VAL A 150 -6.76 6.81 9.86
N ALA A 151 -7.36 7.89 10.37
CA ALA A 151 -8.11 7.87 11.63
C ALA A 151 -9.35 6.95 11.53
N ASP A 152 -10.16 7.11 10.48
CA ASP A 152 -11.42 6.38 10.30
C ASP A 152 -11.19 4.87 10.10
N ARG A 153 -10.09 4.49 9.46
CA ARG A 153 -9.71 3.09 9.23
C ARG A 153 -8.92 2.48 10.38
N GLY A 154 -8.60 3.24 11.43
CA GLY A 154 -7.78 2.77 12.55
C GLY A 154 -6.39 2.32 12.09
N ILE A 155 -5.83 2.96 11.08
CA ILE A 155 -4.48 2.68 10.57
C ILE A 155 -3.45 3.21 11.58
N GLY A 156 -2.29 2.55 11.68
CA GLY A 156 -1.27 2.85 12.69
C GLY A 156 -0.72 4.27 12.65
N GLY A 157 -0.65 4.87 11.46
CA GLY A 157 -0.23 6.26 11.32
C GLY A 157 0.10 6.68 9.90
N VAL A 158 0.83 7.80 9.81
CA VAL A 158 1.34 8.40 8.58
C VAL A 158 2.86 8.51 8.68
N MET A 159 3.55 8.10 7.64
CA MET A 159 4.96 8.39 7.40
C MET A 159 5.05 9.48 6.34
N PHE A 160 6.04 10.37 6.42
CA PHE A 160 6.30 11.33 5.36
C PHE A 160 7.79 11.39 5.03
N TRP A 161 8.08 11.73 3.77
CA TRP A 161 9.42 12.01 3.28
C TRP A 161 9.40 13.41 2.66
N GLU A 162 10.16 14.41 3.12
CA GLU A 162 10.93 14.47 4.35
C GLU A 162 10.66 15.77 5.11
N PHE A 163 11.15 15.89 6.35
CA PHE A 163 10.89 17.06 7.21
C PHE A 163 11.26 18.39 6.55
N ALA A 164 12.38 18.47 5.83
CA ALA A 164 12.83 19.72 5.21
C ALA A 164 11.92 20.21 4.08
N GLY A 165 10.96 19.38 3.64
CA GLY A 165 10.03 19.70 2.57
C GLY A 165 8.71 20.32 3.03
N ASP A 166 8.41 20.25 4.33
CA ASP A 166 7.24 20.91 4.93
C ASP A 166 7.45 22.43 4.98
N TYR A 167 6.35 23.19 5.00
CA TYR A 167 6.38 24.63 4.75
C TYR A 167 5.69 25.45 5.82
N ALA A 168 6.03 26.73 5.87
CA ALA A 168 5.25 27.79 6.51
C ALA A 168 5.51 29.11 5.76
N PHE A 169 4.57 30.05 5.83
CA PHE A 169 4.83 31.39 5.31
C PHE A 169 5.70 32.16 6.29
N ASP A 170 6.86 32.62 5.81
CA ASP A 170 7.77 33.46 6.57
C ASP A 170 7.46 34.94 6.28
N THR A 171 6.92 35.62 7.29
CA THR A 171 6.52 37.03 7.19
C THR A 171 7.70 37.98 7.00
N ALA A 172 8.88 37.66 7.56
CA ALA A 172 10.07 38.49 7.42
C ALA A 172 10.67 38.37 6.02
N ARG A 173 10.63 37.17 5.43
CA ARG A 173 11.08 36.93 4.04
C ARG A 173 10.00 37.27 3.00
N ASN A 174 8.74 37.39 3.41
CA ASN A 174 7.58 37.53 2.54
C ASN A 174 7.52 36.41 1.48
N GLU A 175 7.80 35.17 1.88
CA GLU A 175 7.75 33.98 1.02
C GLU A 175 7.54 32.73 1.88
N TYR A 176 7.17 31.61 1.24
CA TYR A 176 7.15 30.32 1.91
C TYR A 176 8.59 29.79 2.07
N PHE A 177 8.86 29.18 3.22
CA PHE A 177 10.12 28.52 3.51
C PHE A 177 9.89 27.28 4.37
N ILE A 178 10.97 26.62 4.82
CA ILE A 178 10.90 25.45 5.70
C ILE A 178 10.01 25.74 6.91
N GLY A 179 9.06 24.86 7.19
CA GLY A 179 8.12 24.99 8.30
C GLY A 179 7.53 23.65 8.73
N ASN A 180 6.34 23.67 9.31
CA ASN A 180 5.68 22.49 9.87
C ASN A 180 4.16 22.43 9.65
N THR A 181 3.64 23.12 8.62
CA THR A 181 2.19 23.23 8.38
C THR A 181 1.53 21.87 8.23
N LEU A 182 2.11 21.00 7.39
CA LEU A 182 1.56 19.66 7.12
C LEU A 182 1.72 18.72 8.32
N THR A 183 2.86 18.79 8.99
CA THR A 183 3.13 17.98 10.19
C THR A 183 2.23 18.38 11.34
N ALA A 184 1.99 19.68 11.54
CA ALA A 184 1.05 20.19 12.53
C ALA A 184 -0.39 19.77 12.21
N LEU A 185 -0.78 19.75 10.93
CA LEU A 185 -2.08 19.23 10.49
C LEU A 185 -2.24 17.75 10.86
N LEU A 186 -1.24 16.91 10.55
CA LEU A 186 -1.23 15.49 10.91
C LEU A 186 -1.36 15.30 12.43
N TYR A 187 -0.52 16.00 13.21
CA TYR A 187 -0.56 15.94 14.66
C TYR A 187 -1.95 16.30 15.20
N ASN A 188 -2.53 17.41 14.72
CA ASN A 188 -3.82 17.88 15.22
C ASN A 188 -4.97 16.95 14.87
N LYS A 189 -4.94 16.29 13.71
CA LYS A 189 -5.96 15.30 13.32
C LYS A 189 -5.82 13.98 14.07
N LEU A 190 -4.59 13.48 14.19
CA LEU A 190 -4.36 12.13 14.72
C LEU A 190 -4.31 12.08 16.25
N LYS A 191 -3.97 13.19 16.94
CA LYS A 191 -3.97 13.21 18.42
C LYS A 191 -5.34 12.96 19.05
N THR A 192 -6.42 13.22 18.30
CA THR A 192 -7.81 12.99 18.73
C THR A 192 -8.44 11.78 18.07
N ALA A 193 -7.69 11.00 17.28
CA ALA A 193 -8.20 9.82 16.61
C ALA A 193 -8.52 8.68 17.61
N PRO A 194 -9.50 7.81 17.31
CA PRO A 194 -9.70 6.58 18.07
C PRO A 194 -8.45 5.70 18.09
N ALA A 195 -8.41 4.75 19.02
CA ALA A 195 -7.35 3.74 19.06
C ALA A 195 -7.28 2.97 17.73
N TYR A 196 -6.07 2.74 17.24
CA TYR A 196 -5.83 1.99 16.01
C TYR A 196 -6.32 0.53 16.10
N GLY A 197 -6.60 -0.06 14.95
CA GLY A 197 -7.04 -1.44 14.83
C GLY A 197 -5.93 -2.43 15.18
N ASN A 198 -6.08 -3.16 16.28
CA ASN A 198 -5.06 -4.12 16.76
C ASN A 198 -5.40 -5.60 16.46
N ARG A 199 -6.42 -5.86 15.63
CA ARG A 199 -6.87 -7.21 15.25
C ARG A 199 -6.63 -7.46 13.77
N LEU A 200 -6.34 -8.73 13.42
CA LEU A 200 -6.20 -9.17 12.02
C LEU A 200 -7.55 -9.26 11.29
N THR A 201 -8.65 -9.44 12.03
CA THR A 201 -10.01 -9.50 11.50
C THR A 201 -10.99 -8.98 12.53
N SER A 202 -12.11 -8.42 12.03
CA SER A 202 -13.28 -8.10 12.84
C SER A 202 -14.16 -9.32 13.10
N ALA A 203 -14.00 -10.39 12.31
CA ALA A 203 -14.77 -11.63 12.48
C ALA A 203 -14.33 -12.38 13.75
N THR A 204 -15.28 -13.07 14.37
CA THR A 204 -14.97 -14.00 15.46
C THR A 204 -14.45 -15.30 14.87
N LEU A 205 -13.20 -15.65 15.17
CA LEU A 205 -12.65 -16.95 14.83
C LEU A 205 -12.71 -17.91 16.03
N PRO A 206 -12.62 -19.24 15.81
CA PRO A 206 -12.62 -20.21 16.89
C PRO A 206 -11.50 -19.94 17.91
N ALA A 207 -11.83 -20.05 19.19
CA ALA A 207 -10.84 -19.92 20.27
C ALA A 207 -9.90 -21.13 20.33
N GLU A 208 -10.38 -22.31 19.94
CA GLU A 208 -9.57 -23.51 19.89
C GLU A 208 -8.66 -23.49 18.66
N THR A 209 -7.40 -23.84 18.87
CA THR A 209 -6.39 -23.88 17.81
C THR A 209 -5.91 -25.30 17.53
N LEU A 210 -5.67 -25.58 16.24
CA LEU A 210 -4.96 -26.75 15.78
C LEU A 210 -3.60 -26.33 15.19
N ASP A 211 -2.55 -27.10 15.49
CA ASP A 211 -1.21 -26.81 15.00
C ASP A 211 -1.06 -27.27 13.54
N ILE A 212 -1.54 -26.46 12.62
CA ILE A 212 -1.35 -26.63 11.18
C ILE A 212 -0.47 -25.49 10.68
N GLY A 213 0.65 -25.84 10.08
CA GLY A 213 1.52 -24.92 9.37
C GLY A 213 0.99 -24.62 7.97
N PHE A 214 1.20 -23.40 7.49
CA PHE A 214 0.96 -22.97 6.12
C PHE A 214 2.13 -22.13 5.60
N ALA A 215 2.52 -22.37 4.36
CA ALA A 215 3.58 -21.63 3.66
C ALA A 215 3.21 -21.41 2.20
N LEU A 216 3.53 -20.23 1.68
CA LEU A 216 3.53 -19.96 0.23
C LEU A 216 4.97 -19.89 -0.25
N ALA A 217 5.31 -20.69 -1.25
CA ALA A 217 6.65 -20.76 -1.82
C ALA A 217 6.59 -21.04 -3.34
N GLY A 218 7.76 -21.07 -3.98
CA GLY A 218 7.85 -21.39 -5.41
C GLY A 218 7.28 -20.30 -6.31
N PHE A 219 7.36 -19.02 -5.89
CA PHE A 219 7.07 -17.89 -6.75
C PHE A 219 8.03 -17.87 -7.93
N ALA A 220 7.50 -17.58 -9.13
CA ALA A 220 8.34 -17.26 -10.27
C ALA A 220 9.07 -15.92 -10.05
N LEU A 221 10.12 -15.66 -10.83
CA LEU A 221 10.71 -14.32 -10.91
C LEU A 221 9.65 -13.31 -11.38
N GLY A 222 9.76 -12.06 -10.95
CA GLY A 222 8.73 -11.03 -11.12
C GLY A 222 8.14 -10.96 -12.53
N ASP A 223 8.99 -10.88 -13.56
CA ASP A 223 8.57 -10.78 -14.97
C ASP A 223 7.84 -12.03 -15.50
N SER A 224 8.02 -13.18 -14.86
CA SER A 224 7.36 -14.45 -15.19
C SER A 224 6.18 -14.77 -14.26
N ASN A 225 5.85 -13.89 -13.31
CA ASN A 225 4.87 -14.17 -12.26
C ASN A 225 3.45 -13.65 -12.61
N TYR A 226 3.04 -13.82 -13.87
CA TYR A 226 1.75 -13.36 -14.40
C TYR A 226 1.02 -14.53 -15.12
N PRO A 227 -0.02 -15.14 -14.54
CA PRO A 227 -0.58 -14.86 -13.20
C PRO A 227 0.35 -15.34 -12.08
N ILE A 228 0.04 -14.93 -10.84
CA ILE A 228 0.83 -15.29 -9.67
C ILE A 228 0.41 -16.69 -9.20
N THR A 229 1.32 -17.66 -9.29
CA THR A 229 1.01 -19.10 -9.09
C THR A 229 1.87 -19.86 -8.05
N PRO A 230 1.99 -19.37 -6.80
CA PRO A 230 2.78 -20.04 -5.78
C PRO A 230 2.16 -21.35 -5.32
N LYS A 231 3.00 -22.20 -4.74
CA LYS A 231 2.60 -23.41 -4.02
C LYS A 231 2.24 -23.06 -2.57
N LEU A 232 0.99 -23.33 -2.18
CA LEU A 232 0.55 -23.38 -0.79
C LEU A 232 0.79 -24.78 -0.25
N THR A 233 1.63 -24.89 0.77
CA THR A 233 1.84 -26.13 1.52
C THR A 233 1.19 -26.01 2.88
N LEU A 234 0.33 -26.97 3.23
CA LEU A 234 -0.21 -27.15 4.57
C LEU A 234 0.46 -28.34 5.24
N THR A 235 0.94 -28.17 6.46
CA THR A 235 1.61 -29.20 7.26
C THR A 235 0.85 -29.45 8.55
N ASN A 236 0.42 -30.67 8.80
CA ASN A 236 -0.28 -31.01 10.04
C ASN A 236 0.72 -31.32 11.15
N ASN A 237 1.02 -30.35 12.01
CA ASN A 237 1.89 -30.53 13.19
C ASN A 237 1.09 -30.95 14.44
N SER A 238 -0.23 -31.16 14.31
CA SER A 238 -1.08 -31.57 15.40
C SER A 238 -1.04 -33.08 15.64
N THR A 239 -1.69 -33.54 16.70
CA THR A 239 -1.84 -34.97 17.00
C THR A 239 -3.07 -35.61 16.36
N GLN A 240 -3.87 -34.86 15.60
CA GLN A 240 -5.12 -35.34 15.01
C GLN A 240 -4.97 -35.53 13.50
N THR A 241 -5.46 -36.64 12.96
CA THR A 241 -5.59 -36.81 11.51
C THR A 241 -6.77 -36.00 11.00
N LEU A 242 -6.54 -35.15 9.99
CA LEU A 242 -7.62 -34.43 9.32
C LEU A 242 -8.23 -35.35 8.26
N PRO A 243 -9.54 -35.64 8.29
CA PRO A 243 -10.17 -36.52 7.32
C PRO A 243 -10.29 -35.86 5.95
N GLY A 244 -10.50 -36.68 4.91
CA GLY A 244 -10.96 -36.18 3.61
C GLY A 244 -12.24 -35.36 3.78
N GLY A 245 -12.35 -34.26 3.03
CA GLY A 245 -13.42 -33.28 3.19
C GLY A 245 -13.22 -32.26 4.31
N ALA A 246 -12.12 -32.32 5.09
CA ALA A 246 -11.76 -31.23 6.00
C ALA A 246 -11.65 -29.91 5.22
N GLU A 247 -12.35 -28.88 5.70
CA GLU A 247 -12.48 -27.59 5.02
C GLU A 247 -11.52 -26.57 5.60
N PHE A 248 -10.66 -26.02 4.74
CA PHE A 248 -9.80 -24.90 5.07
C PHE A 248 -10.39 -23.63 4.53
N GLN A 249 -10.49 -22.61 5.37
CA GLN A 249 -10.87 -21.26 4.96
C GLN A 249 -9.84 -20.25 5.42
N PHE A 250 -9.69 -19.17 4.66
CA PHE A 250 -8.76 -18.09 4.94
C PHE A 250 -9.20 -16.79 4.26
N ASP A 251 -8.65 -15.68 4.71
CA ASP A 251 -8.85 -14.36 4.14
C ASP A 251 -7.70 -14.03 3.18
N VAL A 252 -8.07 -13.56 1.99
CA VAL A 252 -7.17 -12.86 1.06
C VAL A 252 -7.58 -11.38 1.00
N PRO A 253 -6.64 -10.43 0.90
CA PRO A 253 -6.98 -9.02 0.90
C PRO A 253 -7.72 -8.61 -0.38
N THR A 254 -8.59 -7.61 -0.30
CA THR A 254 -9.26 -7.01 -1.49
C THR A 254 -8.32 -6.24 -2.41
N ALA A 255 -7.02 -6.19 -2.09
CA ALA A 255 -5.96 -5.78 -3.00
C ALA A 255 -5.87 -6.70 -4.24
N ILE A 256 -6.38 -7.94 -4.13
CA ILE A 256 -6.53 -8.85 -5.27
C ILE A 256 -8.01 -8.96 -5.66
N PRO A 257 -8.33 -9.27 -6.93
CA PRO A 257 -9.70 -9.60 -7.31
C PRO A 257 -10.21 -10.86 -6.59
N SER A 258 -11.53 -10.99 -6.46
CA SER A 258 -12.19 -12.15 -5.84
C SER A 258 -12.17 -13.43 -6.69
N THR A 259 -11.15 -13.60 -7.53
CA THR A 259 -11.03 -14.68 -8.52
C THR A 259 -9.89 -15.65 -8.17
N VAL A 260 -9.48 -15.70 -6.91
CA VAL A 260 -8.48 -16.67 -6.43
C VAL A 260 -9.00 -18.09 -6.60
N THR A 261 -8.17 -18.95 -7.20
CA THR A 261 -8.47 -20.36 -7.50
C THR A 261 -7.26 -21.24 -7.24
N ASP A 262 -7.38 -22.55 -7.44
CA ASP A 262 -6.26 -23.48 -7.46
C ASP A 262 -6.14 -24.22 -8.80
N GLN A 263 -4.93 -24.72 -9.09
CA GLN A 263 -4.59 -25.51 -10.28
C GLN A 263 -4.29 -26.97 -9.91
N SER A 264 -4.80 -27.45 -8.77
CA SER A 264 -4.50 -28.77 -8.21
C SER A 264 -5.75 -29.62 -7.99
N GLY A 265 -6.93 -29.11 -8.34
CA GLY A 265 -8.20 -29.81 -8.22
C GLY A 265 -8.79 -29.81 -6.81
N PHE A 266 -8.36 -28.90 -5.92
CA PHE A 266 -8.86 -28.77 -4.55
C PHE A 266 -10.18 -27.98 -4.47
N GLY A 267 -10.56 -27.30 -5.55
CA GLY A 267 -11.80 -26.55 -5.64
C GLY A 267 -11.79 -25.26 -4.84
N LEU A 268 -10.64 -24.60 -4.73
CA LEU A 268 -10.49 -23.32 -4.06
C LEU A 268 -11.39 -22.26 -4.72
N THR A 269 -12.23 -21.64 -3.91
CA THR A 269 -13.19 -20.62 -4.34
C THR A 269 -13.40 -19.54 -3.27
N VAL A 270 -13.91 -18.39 -3.68
CA VAL A 270 -14.35 -17.32 -2.77
C VAL A 270 -15.77 -17.61 -2.27
N ILE A 271 -15.92 -17.72 -0.95
CA ILE A 271 -17.20 -17.95 -0.27
C ILE A 271 -17.79 -16.67 0.36
N SER A 272 -16.99 -15.61 0.49
CA SER A 272 -17.49 -14.27 0.82
C SER A 272 -16.72 -13.22 0.02
N ASN A 273 -17.45 -12.45 -0.78
CA ASN A 273 -16.87 -11.48 -1.69
C ASN A 273 -16.86 -10.07 -1.08
N GLY A 274 -15.69 -9.60 -0.66
CA GLY A 274 -15.47 -8.21 -0.22
C GLY A 274 -15.36 -7.15 -1.34
N SER A 275 -15.56 -7.51 -2.61
CA SER A 275 -15.50 -6.56 -3.73
C SER A 275 -16.51 -5.45 -3.57
N ASN A 276 -16.17 -4.26 -4.06
CA ASN A 276 -17.12 -3.16 -4.15
C ASN A 276 -18.31 -3.56 -5.04
N PRO A 277 -19.56 -3.24 -4.65
CA PRO A 277 -20.74 -3.50 -5.49
C PRO A 277 -20.69 -2.81 -6.87
N SER A 278 -19.90 -1.74 -7.00
CA SER A 278 -19.69 -1.03 -8.27
C SER A 278 -18.81 -1.78 -9.28
N GLY A 279 -18.19 -2.90 -8.91
CA GLY A 279 -17.29 -3.66 -9.76
C GLY A 279 -15.92 -3.00 -10.01
N ASN A 280 -15.63 -1.88 -9.32
CA ASN A 280 -14.37 -1.16 -9.41
C ASN A 280 -13.95 -0.62 -8.04
N ASN A 281 -12.68 -0.22 -7.92
CA ASN A 281 -12.11 0.37 -6.70
C ASN A 281 -12.08 1.90 -6.73
N VAL A 282 -12.82 2.56 -7.64
CA VAL A 282 -12.92 4.03 -7.67
C VAL A 282 -13.57 4.50 -6.38
N GLY A 283 -12.95 5.48 -5.72
CA GLY A 283 -13.34 5.92 -4.37
C GLY A 283 -12.84 5.00 -3.23
N GLY A 284 -12.01 4.00 -3.54
CA GLY A 284 -11.36 3.12 -2.58
C GLY A 284 -12.04 1.76 -2.39
N LEU A 285 -11.28 0.79 -1.88
CA LEU A 285 -11.78 -0.54 -1.50
C LEU A 285 -12.62 -0.42 -0.21
N LYS A 286 -13.82 -1.00 -0.21
CA LYS A 286 -14.80 -0.87 0.89
C LYS A 286 -14.71 -1.96 1.96
N SER A 287 -14.08 -3.08 1.62
CA SER A 287 -13.84 -4.19 2.54
C SER A 287 -12.36 -4.53 2.55
N ASP A 288 -11.87 -5.13 3.62
CA ASP A 288 -10.46 -5.48 3.74
C ASP A 288 -10.12 -6.84 3.12
N PHE A 289 -11.08 -7.78 3.11
CA PHE A 289 -10.85 -9.18 2.70
C PHE A 289 -11.96 -9.78 1.83
N HIS A 290 -11.56 -10.76 1.01
CA HIS A 290 -12.43 -11.85 0.56
C HIS A 290 -12.17 -13.09 1.44
N ARG A 291 -13.19 -13.90 1.70
CA ARG A 291 -13.05 -15.21 2.36
C ARG A 291 -12.98 -16.31 1.31
N ALA A 292 -11.90 -17.06 1.28
CA ALA A 292 -11.72 -18.22 0.39
C ALA A 292 -11.86 -19.54 1.16
N SER A 293 -12.24 -20.60 0.45
CA SER A 293 -12.41 -21.96 0.99
C SER A 293 -11.95 -23.01 -0.01
N PHE A 294 -11.36 -24.09 0.50
CA PHE A 294 -11.17 -25.35 -0.21
C PHE A 294 -11.30 -26.52 0.75
N LYS A 295 -11.46 -27.73 0.22
CA LYS A 295 -11.52 -28.96 1.03
C LYS A 295 -10.41 -29.91 0.64
N LEU A 296 -9.93 -30.71 1.59
CA LEU A 296 -9.18 -31.90 1.25
C LEU A 296 -10.06 -32.80 0.36
N PRO A 297 -9.52 -33.40 -0.72
CA PRO A 297 -10.25 -34.40 -1.48
C PRO A 297 -10.84 -35.48 -0.56
N SER A 298 -12.03 -35.99 -0.87
CA SER A 298 -12.75 -36.94 0.01
C SER A 298 -11.95 -38.20 0.32
N TRP A 299 -11.07 -38.61 -0.59
CA TRP A 299 -10.18 -39.77 -0.47
C TRP A 299 -8.84 -39.46 0.22
N GLN A 300 -8.52 -38.19 0.51
CA GLN A 300 -7.23 -37.77 1.04
C GLN A 300 -7.35 -37.27 2.48
N SER A 301 -6.76 -38.00 3.42
CA SER A 301 -6.55 -37.50 4.79
C SER A 301 -5.18 -36.82 4.93
N LEU A 302 -5.01 -36.01 5.97
CA LEU A 302 -3.74 -35.39 6.33
C LEU A 302 -3.36 -35.83 7.74
N ALA A 303 -2.51 -36.86 7.83
CA ALA A 303 -2.02 -37.43 9.09
C ALA A 303 -1.07 -36.47 9.84
N PRO A 304 -0.87 -36.66 11.17
CA PRO A 304 0.17 -35.98 11.92
C PRO A 304 1.54 -36.08 11.23
N GLY A 305 2.25 -34.96 11.12
CA GLY A 305 3.54 -34.81 10.43
C GLY A 305 3.47 -34.76 8.90
N ALA A 306 2.32 -35.06 8.28
CA ALA A 306 2.18 -35.04 6.83
C ALA A 306 1.93 -33.63 6.29
N SER A 307 2.20 -33.44 4.99
CA SER A 307 1.91 -32.20 4.27
C SER A 307 1.10 -32.46 3.01
N VAL A 308 0.31 -31.46 2.60
CA VAL A 308 -0.38 -31.40 1.31
C VAL A 308 -0.03 -30.08 0.63
N THR A 309 0.06 -30.09 -0.71
CA THR A 309 0.40 -28.89 -1.48
C THR A 309 -0.59 -28.68 -2.61
N LEU A 310 -1.01 -27.44 -2.79
CA LEU A 310 -1.82 -26.98 -3.92
C LEU A 310 -1.18 -25.73 -4.54
N THR A 311 -1.30 -25.59 -5.85
CA THR A 311 -0.88 -24.39 -6.59
C THR A 311 -2.05 -23.41 -6.60
N ILE A 312 -1.91 -22.26 -5.92
CA ILE A 312 -2.92 -21.19 -5.94
C ILE A 312 -2.69 -20.32 -7.18
N ASN A 313 -3.74 -19.74 -7.75
CA ASN A 313 -3.70 -18.80 -8.87
C ASN A 313 -4.43 -17.49 -8.53
N TYR A 314 -3.79 -16.33 -8.74
CA TYR A 314 -4.37 -14.99 -8.54
C TYR A 314 -3.64 -13.91 -9.37
N TYR A 315 -4.18 -12.68 -9.42
CA TYR A 315 -3.84 -11.69 -10.47
C TYR A 315 -3.18 -10.38 -9.99
N LEU A 316 -3.14 -10.11 -8.68
CA LEU A 316 -2.43 -8.95 -8.11
C LEU A 316 -1.63 -9.39 -6.87
N PRO A 317 -0.54 -8.70 -6.50
CA PRO A 317 0.22 -9.07 -5.31
C PRO A 317 -0.61 -9.01 -4.03
N MET A 318 -0.37 -9.96 -3.12
CA MET A 318 -0.88 -9.92 -1.76
C MET A 318 0.20 -10.32 -0.75
N PRO A 319 0.14 -9.81 0.49
CA PRO A 319 0.84 -10.44 1.61
C PRO A 319 0.31 -11.86 1.85
N MET A 320 0.96 -12.59 2.77
CA MET A 320 0.47 -13.89 3.23
C MET A 320 -1.02 -13.84 3.62
N PRO A 321 -1.83 -14.83 3.20
CA PRO A 321 -3.21 -14.96 3.67
C PRO A 321 -3.27 -15.10 5.19
N SER A 322 -4.42 -14.75 5.76
CA SER A 322 -4.61 -14.75 7.21
C SER A 322 -5.99 -15.26 7.58
N ASN A 323 -6.31 -15.32 8.87
CA ASN A 323 -7.61 -15.74 9.38
C ASN A 323 -7.96 -17.18 9.03
N TRP A 324 -6.95 -18.04 9.07
CA TRP A 324 -7.10 -19.45 8.75
C TRP A 324 -7.97 -20.18 9.76
N THR A 325 -8.88 -21.00 9.23
CA THR A 325 -9.66 -21.96 10.00
C THR A 325 -9.69 -23.30 9.30
N VAL A 326 -9.70 -24.39 10.07
CA VAL A 326 -9.97 -25.73 9.58
C VAL A 326 -11.19 -26.32 10.27
N THR A 327 -12.12 -26.88 9.50
CA THR A 327 -13.36 -27.48 10.00
C THR A 327 -13.48 -28.93 9.56
N PHE A 328 -13.71 -29.83 10.51
CA PHE A 328 -13.98 -31.24 10.27
C PHE A 328 -14.76 -31.83 11.45
N ASN A 329 -15.55 -32.88 11.20
CA ASN A 329 -16.38 -33.53 12.22
C ASN A 329 -17.25 -32.54 13.03
N GLY A 330 -17.78 -31.50 12.37
CA GLY A 330 -18.64 -30.48 12.98
C GLY A 330 -17.91 -29.49 13.91
N ARG A 331 -16.57 -29.51 13.97
CA ARG A 331 -15.78 -28.60 14.82
C ARG A 331 -14.81 -27.78 14.00
N SER A 332 -14.72 -26.49 14.32
CA SER A 332 -13.84 -25.52 13.67
C SER A 332 -12.72 -25.10 14.60
N TYR A 333 -11.52 -24.99 14.06
CA TYR A 333 -10.32 -24.56 14.78
C TYR A 333 -9.65 -23.42 14.01
N ALA A 334 -9.10 -22.45 14.72
CA ALA A 334 -8.11 -21.54 14.15
C ALA A 334 -6.75 -22.25 14.01
N LEU A 335 -5.86 -21.73 13.17
CA LEU A 335 -4.50 -22.29 13.07
C LEU A 335 -3.54 -21.64 14.08
N ALA A 336 -2.76 -22.47 14.77
CA ALA A 336 -1.85 -22.01 15.83
C ALA A 336 -0.73 -21.10 15.32
N GLN A 337 -0.29 -21.28 14.05
CA GLN A 337 0.78 -20.46 13.44
C GLN A 337 0.50 -18.96 13.45
N GLU A 338 -0.77 -18.55 13.45
CA GLU A 338 -1.12 -17.13 13.50
C GLU A 338 -0.90 -16.49 14.88
N ALA A 339 -0.53 -17.27 15.89
CA ALA A 339 -0.16 -16.83 17.24
C ALA A 339 -1.17 -15.84 17.85
N ARG A 340 -2.46 -16.12 17.68
CA ARG A 340 -3.54 -15.24 18.13
C ARG A 340 -3.58 -15.16 19.65
N ARG A 341 -3.70 -13.94 20.19
CA ARG A 341 -3.94 -13.73 21.63
C ARG A 341 -5.22 -14.44 22.05
N GLY A 342 -5.14 -15.28 23.08
CA GLY A 342 -6.27 -16.02 23.63
C GLY A 342 -6.59 -17.35 22.92
N GLY A 343 -5.79 -17.77 21.94
CA GLY A 343 -5.90 -19.11 21.35
C GLY A 343 -5.58 -20.20 22.38
N VAL A 344 -6.42 -21.23 22.43
CA VAL A 344 -6.25 -22.38 23.33
C VAL A 344 -5.99 -23.62 22.50
N PRO A 345 -4.85 -24.33 22.68
CA PRO A 345 -4.61 -25.58 21.96
C PRO A 345 -5.74 -26.59 22.20
N ALA A 346 -6.26 -27.22 21.14
CA ALA A 346 -7.36 -28.18 21.24
C ALA A 346 -7.05 -29.33 22.22
N ALA A 347 -5.78 -29.77 22.28
CA ALA A 347 -5.33 -30.78 23.25
C ALA A 347 -5.48 -30.32 24.72
N ALA A 348 -5.29 -29.03 25.00
CA ALA A 348 -5.49 -28.45 26.33
C ALA A 348 -6.98 -28.29 26.66
N ALA A 349 -7.80 -27.89 25.68
CA ALA A 349 -9.25 -27.76 25.85
C ALA A 349 -9.93 -29.10 26.17
N ALA A 350 -9.50 -30.19 25.52
CA ALA A 350 -10.01 -31.54 25.78
C ALA A 350 -9.67 -32.05 27.20
N LYS A 351 -8.49 -31.69 27.73
CA LYS A 351 -8.11 -32.02 29.13
C LYS A 351 -8.94 -31.24 30.15
N ALA A 352 -9.27 -29.98 29.87
CA ALA A 352 -10.11 -29.17 30.76
C ALA A 352 -11.56 -29.66 30.80
N SER A 353 -12.14 -30.07 29.67
CA SER A 353 -13.52 -30.59 29.61
C SER A 353 -13.66 -31.94 30.32
N THR A 354 -12.69 -32.85 30.15
CA THR A 354 -12.64 -34.14 30.85
C THR A 354 -12.47 -33.97 32.37
N ALA A 355 -11.62 -33.04 32.83
CA ALA A 355 -11.49 -32.72 34.25
C ALA A 355 -12.78 -32.15 34.86
N LYS A 356 -13.52 -31.32 34.10
CA LYS A 356 -14.81 -30.74 34.54
C LYS A 356 -15.94 -31.78 34.58
N ALA A 357 -15.95 -32.72 33.63
CA ALA A 357 -16.88 -33.85 33.63
C ALA A 357 -16.62 -34.80 34.81
N ALA A 358 -15.35 -35.10 35.10
CA ALA A 358 -14.96 -35.94 36.25
C ALA A 358 -15.35 -35.30 37.59
N THR A 359 -15.17 -34.00 37.76
CA THR A 359 -15.60 -33.29 38.99
C THR A 359 -17.12 -33.20 39.16
N THR A 360 -17.87 -33.25 38.06
CA THR A 360 -19.35 -33.28 38.10
C THR A 360 -19.89 -34.69 38.40
N ALA A 361 -19.18 -35.74 37.97
CA ALA A 361 -19.52 -37.13 38.26
C ALA A 361 -19.23 -37.54 39.73
N VAL A 362 -18.23 -36.93 40.38
CA VAL A 362 -17.89 -37.19 41.80
C VAL A 362 -18.82 -36.44 42.78
N ARG A 363 -19.69 -35.55 42.29
CA ARG A 363 -20.69 -34.80 43.09
C ARG A 363 -22.13 -35.32 42.93
N LYS A 364 -22.32 -36.50 42.35
CA LYS A 364 -23.59 -37.24 42.36
C LYS A 364 -23.41 -38.53 43.14
#